data_AF-A0A9E2Z7I9-F1
#
_entry.id   AF-A0A9E2Z7I9-F1
#
_cell.length_a   1.000
_cell.length_b   1.000
_cell.length_c   1.000
_cell.angle_alpha   90.00
_cell.angle_beta   90.00
_cell.angle_gamma   90.00
#
_symmetry.space_group_name_H-M   'P 1'
#
loop_
_entity.id
_entity.type
_entity.pdbx_description
1 polymer ?
#
loop_
_entity_poly.entity_id
_entity_poly.type
_entity_poly.pdbx_seq_one_letter_code
_entity_poly.pdbx_strand_id
1 'polypeptide(L)'
;MDFSPRRWAKRVEHLYRGQHSRPLRGYLTVLGVYGGLCGGTALLAKKLGRTPPEFGLADTVRLSVATHKLSRLLSKDAVTSPLRAPFARYESQAGDAEVMESPRGTGAQHAAGELLTCPFCLAVWIASGLTAGFVFAPRVARTVCTGLTAVAVSDTLQLIYDAAKKGAEKAGT
;
A
#
# COMPACT_ATOMS: atom_id res chain seq x y z
N MET A 1 20.50 -33.70 19.39
CA MET A 1 19.37 -32.88 18.92
C MET A 1 19.81 -32.12 17.67
N ASP A 2 19.33 -32.53 16.49
CA ASP A 2 19.72 -31.91 15.21
C ASP A 2 19.01 -30.55 15.03
N PHE A 3 19.70 -29.47 15.36
CA PHE A 3 19.21 -28.11 15.10
C PHE A 3 19.41 -27.76 13.63
N SER A 4 18.54 -28.28 12.77
CA SER A 4 18.50 -27.88 11.36
C SER A 4 17.68 -26.58 11.24
N PRO A 5 18.29 -25.46 10.82
CA PRO A 5 17.60 -24.16 10.74
C PRO A 5 16.33 -24.21 9.88
N ARG A 6 16.36 -25.03 8.82
CA ARG A 6 15.21 -25.25 7.93
C ARG A 6 14.07 -26.01 8.61
N ARG A 7 14.38 -27.01 9.45
CA ARG A 7 13.37 -27.79 10.20
C ARG A 7 12.78 -26.95 11.34
N TRP A 8 13.60 -26.12 11.99
CA TRP A 8 13.17 -25.18 13.02
C TRP A 8 12.22 -24.10 12.43
N ALA A 9 12.59 -23.46 11.32
CA ALA A 9 11.77 -22.43 10.69
C ALA A 9 10.38 -22.96 10.27
N LYS A 10 10.32 -24.16 9.68
CA LYS A 10 9.03 -24.80 9.34
C LYS A 10 8.18 -25.08 10.58
N ARG A 11 8.80 -25.52 11.68
CA ARG A 11 8.10 -25.78 12.94
C ARG A 11 7.52 -24.49 13.54
N VAL A 12 8.30 -23.41 13.56
CA VAL A 12 7.83 -22.09 14.02
C VAL A 12 6.69 -21.58 13.15
N GLU A 13 6.80 -21.72 11.83
CA GLU A 13 5.73 -21.34 10.90
C GLU A 13 4.44 -22.11 11.19
N HIS A 14 4.50 -23.44 11.34
CA HIS A 14 3.33 -24.24 11.67
C HIS A 14 2.68 -23.86 13.02
N LEU A 15 3.49 -23.58 14.05
CA LEU A 15 2.97 -23.17 15.36
C LEU A 15 2.32 -21.78 15.32
N TYR A 16 2.87 -20.86 14.52
CA TYR A 16 2.35 -19.49 14.39
C TYR A 16 1.10 -19.39 13.50
N ARG A 17 0.97 -20.25 12.48
CA ARG A 17 -0.04 -20.14 11.43
C ARG A 17 -1.49 -20.27 11.94
N GLY A 18 -1.73 -21.00 13.02
CA GLY A 18 -3.10 -21.24 13.52
C GLY A 18 -4.02 -21.75 12.40
N GLN A 19 -5.23 -21.20 12.27
CA GLN A 19 -6.17 -21.52 11.19
C GLN A 19 -5.96 -20.69 9.91
N HIS A 20 -5.01 -19.74 9.88
CA HIS A 20 -4.88 -18.77 8.78
C HIS A 20 -3.56 -18.93 8.03
N SER A 21 -3.56 -18.76 6.72
CA SER A 21 -2.33 -18.87 5.92
C SER A 21 -1.33 -17.73 6.20
N ARG A 22 -0.41 -17.88 7.14
CA ARG A 22 0.70 -16.93 7.42
C ARG A 22 2.07 -17.42 6.91
N PRO A 23 2.51 -17.01 5.71
CA PRO A 23 3.79 -17.44 5.14
C PRO A 23 4.98 -16.65 5.73
N LEU A 24 5.48 -17.04 6.90
CA LEU A 24 6.57 -16.32 7.60
C LEU A 24 7.81 -16.10 6.72
N ARG A 25 8.18 -17.09 5.91
CA ARG A 25 9.31 -16.97 4.96
C ARG A 25 9.06 -15.90 3.90
N GLY A 26 7.82 -15.77 3.44
CA GLY A 26 7.40 -14.72 2.53
C GLY A 26 7.55 -13.35 3.17
N TYR A 27 7.08 -13.19 4.41
CA TYR A 27 7.23 -11.93 5.16
C TYR A 27 8.68 -11.54 5.41
N LEU A 28 9.54 -12.49 5.77
CA LEU A 28 10.98 -12.23 5.90
C LEU A 28 11.60 -11.74 4.59
N THR A 29 11.15 -12.28 3.46
CA THR A 29 11.59 -11.81 2.14
C THR A 29 11.14 -10.37 1.90
N VAL A 30 9.86 -10.07 2.15
CA VAL A 30 9.29 -8.71 2.01
C VAL A 30 10.02 -7.71 2.92
N LEU A 31 10.28 -8.07 4.18
CA LEU A 31 11.04 -7.24 5.13
C LEU A 31 12.48 -7.00 4.66
N GLY A 32 13.16 -8.04 4.16
CA GLY A 32 14.51 -7.91 3.62
C GLY A 32 14.56 -6.98 2.41
N VAL A 33 13.59 -7.10 1.49
CA VAL A 33 13.48 -6.20 0.34
C VAL A 33 13.20 -4.76 0.79
N TYR A 34 12.26 -4.55 1.71
CA TYR A 34 11.94 -3.22 2.23
C TYR A 34 13.15 -2.58 2.91
N GLY A 35 13.81 -3.30 3.82
CA GLY A 35 15.01 -2.82 4.51
C GLY A 35 16.15 -2.53 3.55
N GLY A 36 16.37 -3.40 2.55
CA GLY A 36 17.38 -3.20 1.50
C GLY A 36 17.09 -1.97 0.64
N LEU A 37 15.84 -1.73 0.25
CA LEU A 37 15.45 -0.55 -0.52
C LEU A 37 15.60 0.73 0.30
N CYS A 38 15.08 0.78 1.53
CA CYS A 38 15.21 1.95 2.40
C CYS A 38 16.68 2.26 2.72
N GLY A 39 17.46 1.24 3.08
CA GLY A 39 18.89 1.37 3.35
C GLY A 39 19.68 1.78 2.11
N GLY A 40 19.44 1.14 0.97
CA GLY A 40 20.07 1.47 -0.30
C GLY A 40 19.75 2.89 -0.76
N THR A 41 18.50 3.33 -0.60
CA THR A 41 18.05 4.69 -0.91
C THR A 41 18.74 5.71 -0.02
N ALA A 42 18.82 5.46 1.29
CA ALA A 42 19.51 6.34 2.24
C ALA A 42 21.02 6.44 1.93
N LEU A 43 21.68 5.30 1.64
CA LEU A 43 23.08 5.26 1.25
C LEU A 43 23.32 5.99 -0.07
N LEU A 44 22.43 5.83 -1.05
CA LEU A 44 22.50 6.53 -2.33
C LEU A 44 22.33 8.04 -2.15
N ALA A 45 21.35 8.48 -1.35
CA ALA A 45 21.16 9.89 -1.02
C ALA A 45 22.44 10.48 -0.39
N LYS A 46 23.01 9.78 0.60
CA LYS A 46 24.27 10.17 1.23
C LYS A 46 25.42 10.27 0.23
N LYS A 47 25.58 9.27 -0.65
CA LYS A 47 26.64 9.24 -1.67
C LYS A 47 26.49 10.36 -2.70
N LEU A 48 25.26 10.73 -3.04
CA LEU A 48 24.96 11.80 -3.99
C LEU A 48 24.88 13.19 -3.32
N GLY A 49 25.20 13.31 -2.04
CA GLY A 49 25.11 14.58 -1.30
C GLY A 49 23.68 15.16 -1.23
N ARG A 50 22.66 14.30 -1.33
CA ARG A 50 21.25 14.72 -1.26
C ARG A 50 20.80 14.82 0.17
N THR A 51 20.32 15.99 0.56
CA THR A 51 19.66 16.21 1.84
C THR A 51 18.14 16.11 1.67
N PRO A 52 17.43 15.56 2.67
CA PRO A 52 15.97 15.61 2.65
C PRO A 52 15.50 17.06 2.70
N PRO A 53 14.43 17.40 1.96
CA PRO A 53 13.86 18.74 2.03
C PRO A 53 13.22 18.97 3.40
N GLU A 54 13.14 20.24 3.80
CA GLU A 54 12.33 20.63 4.95
C GLU A 54 10.85 20.39 4.64
N PHE A 55 10.20 19.54 5.43
CA PHE A 55 8.78 19.26 5.29
C PHE A 55 7.96 20.34 6.00
N GLY A 56 7.42 21.28 5.23
CA GLY A 56 6.37 22.18 5.71
C GLY A 56 5.05 21.43 5.92
N LEU A 57 4.15 22.02 6.73
CA LEU A 57 2.83 21.44 7.03
C LEU A 57 2.05 21.03 5.76
N ALA A 58 2.09 21.86 4.72
CA ALA A 58 1.41 21.58 3.45
C ALA A 58 1.98 20.37 2.71
N ASP A 59 3.31 20.17 2.74
CA ASP A 59 3.95 19.01 2.12
C ASP A 59 3.62 17.74 2.90
N THR A 60 3.58 17.80 4.24
CA THR A 60 3.17 16.67 5.10
C THR A 60 1.71 16.28 4.86
N VAL A 61 0.80 17.25 4.76
CA VAL A 61 -0.62 16.99 4.47
C VAL A 61 -0.78 16.36 3.08
N ARG A 62 -0.16 16.93 2.04
CA ARG A 62 -0.23 16.38 0.68
C ARG A 62 0.37 14.97 0.62
N LEU A 63 1.51 14.72 1.26
CA LEU A 63 2.12 13.40 1.31
C LEU A 63 1.21 12.39 2.02
N SER A 64 0.57 12.78 3.11
CA SER A 64 -0.35 11.92 3.87
C SER A 64 -1.59 11.55 3.05
N VAL A 65 -2.25 12.54 2.46
CA VAL A 65 -3.45 12.31 1.62
C VAL A 65 -3.08 11.52 0.36
N ALA A 66 -1.97 11.87 -0.30
CA ALA A 66 -1.49 11.14 -1.48
C ALA A 66 -1.15 9.69 -1.16
N THR A 67 -0.51 9.42 -0.02
CA THR A 67 -0.21 8.06 0.44
C THR A 67 -1.49 7.26 0.64
N HIS A 68 -2.48 7.86 1.31
CA HIS A 68 -3.78 7.22 1.53
C HIS A 68 -4.51 6.91 0.21
N LYS A 69 -4.61 7.90 -0.70
CA LYS A 69 -5.31 7.71 -1.96
C LYS A 69 -4.61 6.71 -2.85
N LEU A 70 -3.28 6.80 -3.00
CA LEU A 70 -2.54 5.90 -3.87
C LEU A 70 -2.51 4.46 -3.33
N SER A 71 -2.41 4.28 -2.00
CA SER A 71 -2.46 2.93 -1.42
C SER A 71 -3.82 2.28 -1.66
N ARG A 72 -4.94 2.99 -1.51
CA ARG A 72 -6.27 2.47 -1.86
C ARG A 72 -6.46 2.27 -3.36
N LEU A 73 -6.02 3.21 -4.19
CA LEU A 73 -6.11 3.09 -5.65
C LEU A 73 -5.44 1.81 -6.14
N LEU A 74 -4.25 1.50 -5.63
CA LEU A 74 -3.53 0.29 -6.05
C LEU A 74 -4.06 -0.99 -5.40
N SER A 75 -4.63 -0.93 -4.20
CA SER A 75 -5.04 -2.11 -3.44
C SER A 75 -6.52 -2.47 -3.50
N LYS A 76 -7.36 -1.54 -3.99
CA LYS A 76 -8.82 -1.67 -3.97
C LYS A 76 -9.50 -1.30 -5.27
N ASP A 77 -8.98 -0.38 -6.07
CA ASP A 77 -9.67 0.11 -7.28
C ASP A 77 -9.80 -0.98 -8.36
N ALA A 78 -11.01 -1.21 -8.87
CA ALA A 78 -11.29 -2.21 -9.90
C ALA A 78 -10.43 -2.03 -11.16
N VAL A 79 -10.13 -0.78 -11.54
CA VAL A 79 -9.32 -0.48 -12.73
C VAL A 79 -7.87 -0.94 -12.55
N THR A 80 -7.37 -1.02 -11.32
CA THR A 80 -6.03 -1.54 -11.02
C THR A 80 -5.99 -3.05 -10.76
N SER A 81 -7.13 -3.74 -10.85
CA SER A 81 -7.19 -5.21 -10.68
C SER A 81 -6.22 -5.97 -11.59
N PRO A 82 -5.86 -5.57 -12.83
CA PRO A 82 -4.83 -6.28 -13.61
C PRO A 82 -3.47 -6.38 -12.91
N LEU A 83 -3.09 -5.39 -12.09
CA LEU A 83 -1.84 -5.40 -11.31
C LEU A 83 -1.88 -6.41 -10.17
N ARG A 84 -3.07 -6.61 -9.58
CA ARG A 84 -3.32 -7.56 -8.48
C ARG A 84 -3.70 -8.94 -8.98
N ALA A 85 -4.18 -9.00 -10.23
CA ALA A 85 -4.41 -10.12 -11.12
C ALA A 85 -3.61 -11.35 -10.69
N PRO A 86 -2.26 -11.31 -10.80
CA PRO A 86 -1.39 -12.46 -10.53
C PRO A 86 -1.35 -12.96 -9.07
N PHE A 87 -1.66 -12.09 -8.11
CA PHE A 87 -1.43 -12.32 -6.67
C PHE A 87 -2.70 -12.40 -5.83
N ALA A 88 -3.86 -12.07 -6.40
CA ALA A 88 -5.12 -11.99 -5.70
C ALA A 88 -6.28 -12.68 -6.45
N ARG A 89 -7.33 -13.03 -5.70
CA ARG A 89 -8.61 -13.54 -6.20
C ARG A 89 -9.67 -12.51 -5.88
N TYR A 90 -10.48 -12.17 -6.88
CA TYR A 90 -11.67 -11.35 -6.69
C TYR A 90 -12.68 -12.09 -5.82
N GLU A 91 -13.21 -11.40 -4.80
CA GLU A 91 -14.22 -11.92 -3.89
C GLU A 91 -15.57 -11.24 -4.15
N SER A 92 -15.59 -9.90 -4.09
CA SER A 92 -16.82 -9.12 -4.23
C SER A 92 -16.55 -7.65 -4.51
N GLN A 93 -17.60 -6.88 -4.78
CA GLN A 93 -17.54 -5.42 -4.84
C GLN A 93 -17.55 -4.82 -3.42
N ALA A 94 -16.71 -3.82 -3.17
CA ALA A 94 -16.49 -3.23 -1.83
C ALA A 94 -17.10 -1.82 -1.67
N GLY A 95 -17.40 -1.15 -2.79
CA GLY A 95 -17.89 0.22 -2.84
C GLY A 95 -17.85 0.75 -4.28
N ASP A 96 -18.06 2.06 -4.43
CA ASP A 96 -18.02 2.70 -5.74
C ASP A 96 -16.61 2.59 -6.32
N ALA A 97 -16.50 1.85 -7.43
CA ALA A 97 -15.25 1.49 -8.11
C ALA A 97 -14.24 0.64 -7.33
N GLU A 98 -14.54 0.16 -6.11
CA GLU A 98 -13.64 -0.68 -5.32
C GLU A 98 -14.05 -2.16 -5.25
N VAL A 99 -13.05 -3.03 -5.12
CA VAL A 99 -13.20 -4.48 -5.04
C VAL A 99 -12.54 -5.07 -3.79
N MET A 100 -13.17 -6.11 -3.25
CA MET A 100 -12.57 -6.98 -2.25
C MET A 100 -11.86 -8.13 -2.96
N GLU A 101 -10.61 -8.33 -2.57
CA GLU A 101 -9.78 -9.41 -3.10
C GLU A 101 -9.03 -10.10 -1.96
N SER A 102 -8.86 -11.41 -2.07
CA SER A 102 -8.07 -12.22 -1.15
C SER A 102 -6.72 -12.60 -1.78
N PRO A 103 -5.64 -12.69 -0.99
CA PRO A 103 -4.34 -13.14 -1.48
C PRO A 103 -4.40 -14.60 -1.93
N ARG A 104 -3.72 -14.93 -3.03
CA ARG A 104 -3.70 -16.30 -3.58
C ARG A 104 -2.30 -16.90 -3.62
N GLY A 105 -2.28 -18.21 -3.84
CA GLY A 105 -1.03 -18.97 -3.94
C GLY A 105 -0.38 -19.21 -2.58
N THR A 106 0.91 -19.49 -2.58
CA THR A 106 1.69 -19.84 -1.38
C THR A 106 3.02 -19.10 -1.33
N GLY A 107 3.67 -19.09 -0.17
CA GLY A 107 5.00 -18.51 -0.01
C GLY A 107 5.06 -17.03 -0.41
N ALA A 108 5.99 -16.69 -1.31
CA ALA A 108 6.21 -15.32 -1.76
C ALA A 108 5.02 -14.73 -2.54
N GLN A 109 4.30 -15.54 -3.32
CA GLN A 109 3.11 -15.09 -4.05
C GLN A 109 2.01 -14.64 -3.08
N HIS A 110 1.80 -15.41 -2.01
CA HIS A 110 0.82 -15.08 -0.99
C HIS A 110 1.20 -13.81 -0.21
N ALA A 111 2.47 -13.69 0.17
CA ALA A 111 2.96 -12.49 0.87
C ALA A 111 2.86 -11.23 -0.01
N ALA A 112 3.15 -11.35 -1.32
CA ALA A 112 2.93 -10.26 -2.27
C ALA A 112 1.45 -9.94 -2.43
N GLY A 113 0.58 -10.96 -2.46
CA GLY A 113 -0.87 -10.78 -2.45
C GLY A 113 -1.34 -9.99 -1.23
N GLU A 114 -0.90 -10.37 -0.02
CA GLU A 114 -1.26 -9.67 1.21
C GLU A 114 -0.77 -8.21 1.22
N LEU A 115 0.42 -7.95 0.68
CA LEU A 115 0.91 -6.59 0.53
C LEU A 115 0.05 -5.78 -0.44
N LEU A 116 -0.30 -6.35 -1.60
CA LEU A 116 -1.01 -5.67 -2.68
C LEU A 116 -2.51 -5.50 -2.41
N THR A 117 -3.14 -6.37 -1.62
CA THR A 117 -4.58 -6.26 -1.28
C THR A 117 -4.82 -5.54 0.05
N CYS A 118 -3.77 -5.24 0.81
CA CYS A 118 -3.85 -4.50 2.07
C CYS A 118 -3.37 -3.04 1.90
N PRO A 119 -4.28 -2.05 1.92
CA PRO A 119 -3.92 -0.64 1.76
C PRO A 119 -2.96 -0.14 2.86
N PHE A 120 -3.07 -0.67 4.08
CA PHE A 120 -2.19 -0.29 5.19
C PHE A 120 -0.76 -0.79 4.98
N CYS A 121 -0.61 -2.05 4.55
CA CYS A 121 0.72 -2.60 4.26
C CYS A 121 1.34 -1.85 3.08
N LEU A 122 0.57 -1.59 2.02
CA LEU A 122 1.06 -0.87 0.85
C LEU A 122 1.37 0.60 1.14
N ALA A 123 0.64 1.25 2.05
CA ALA A 123 0.86 2.65 2.43
C ALA A 123 2.29 2.90 2.92
N VAL A 124 2.89 1.96 3.66
CA VAL A 124 4.29 2.09 4.12
C VAL A 124 5.25 2.20 2.93
N TRP A 125 5.07 1.35 1.91
CA TRP A 125 5.90 1.36 0.69
C TRP A 125 5.71 2.64 -0.12
N ILE A 126 4.46 3.07 -0.27
CA ILE A 126 4.12 4.30 -0.99
C ILE A 126 4.69 5.52 -0.28
N ALA A 127 4.55 5.62 1.04
CA ALA A 127 5.10 6.74 1.82
C ALA A 127 6.62 6.81 1.67
N SER A 128 7.32 5.68 1.78
CA SER A 128 8.78 5.62 1.58
C SER A 128 9.18 6.01 0.16
N GLY A 129 8.48 5.51 -0.85
CA GLY A 129 8.74 5.84 -2.26
C GLY A 129 8.53 7.32 -2.58
N LEU A 130 7.41 7.90 -2.12
CA LEU A 130 7.13 9.33 -2.28
C LEU A 130 8.16 10.18 -1.52
N THR A 131 8.51 9.80 -0.29
CA THR A 131 9.56 10.46 0.50
C THR A 131 10.91 10.43 -0.21
N ALA A 132 11.30 9.28 -0.77
CA ALA A 132 12.49 9.19 -1.61
C ALA A 132 12.38 10.13 -2.83
N GLY A 133 11.21 10.19 -3.47
CA GLY A 133 10.92 11.16 -4.53
C GLY A 133 11.16 12.61 -4.11
N PHE A 134 10.80 12.99 -2.88
CA PHE A 134 11.09 14.33 -2.35
C PHE A 134 12.60 14.61 -2.21
N VAL A 135 13.42 13.58 -1.96
CA VAL A 135 14.88 13.69 -1.87
C VAL A 135 15.54 13.80 -3.26
N PHE A 136 15.12 12.98 -4.22
CA PHE A 136 15.79 12.88 -5.52
C PHE A 136 15.17 13.76 -6.62
N ALA A 137 13.85 13.95 -6.60
CA ALA A 137 13.09 14.66 -7.63
C ALA A 137 11.93 15.48 -7.01
N PRO A 138 12.22 16.50 -6.17
CA PRO A 138 11.23 17.19 -5.35
C PRO A 138 10.08 17.83 -6.13
N ARG A 139 10.35 18.37 -7.33
CA ARG A 139 9.30 18.96 -8.18
C ARG A 139 8.29 17.91 -8.64
N VAL A 140 8.76 16.76 -9.10
CA VAL A 140 7.92 15.64 -9.54
C VAL A 140 7.12 15.10 -8.37
N ALA A 141 7.77 14.85 -7.23
CA ALA A 141 7.10 14.35 -6.03
C ALA A 141 5.98 15.29 -5.55
N ARG A 142 6.21 16.62 -5.56
CA ARG A 142 5.18 17.61 -5.23
C ARG A 142 4.01 17.61 -6.21
N THR A 143 4.29 17.52 -7.51
CA THR A 143 3.24 17.45 -8.53
C THR A 143 2.39 16.20 -8.36
N VAL A 144 3.02 15.04 -8.16
CA VAL A 144 2.33 13.76 -7.94
C VAL A 144 1.48 13.80 -6.66
N CYS A 145 2.03 14.26 -5.54
CA CYS A 145 1.28 14.34 -4.28
C CYS A 145 0.12 15.32 -4.37
N THR A 146 0.30 16.46 -5.03
CA THR A 146 -0.78 17.42 -5.28
C THR A 146 -1.87 16.82 -6.15
N GLY A 147 -1.52 16.16 -7.24
CA GLY A 147 -2.48 15.50 -8.12
C GLY A 147 -3.30 14.43 -7.41
N LEU A 148 -2.65 13.55 -6.65
CA LEU A 148 -3.34 12.52 -5.85
C LEU A 148 -4.23 13.13 -4.76
N THR A 149 -3.81 14.23 -4.15
CA THR A 149 -4.62 14.98 -3.18
C THR A 149 -5.88 15.54 -3.83
N ALA A 150 -5.75 16.13 -5.02
CA ALA A 150 -6.89 16.64 -5.78
C ALA A 150 -7.90 15.53 -6.12
N VAL A 151 -7.41 14.35 -6.52
CA VAL A 151 -8.28 13.18 -6.77
C VAL A 151 -8.99 12.74 -5.48
N ALA A 152 -8.29 12.67 -4.34
CA ALA A 152 -8.90 12.31 -3.07
C ALA A 152 -10.03 13.28 -2.66
N VAL A 153 -9.82 14.57 -2.88
CA VAL A 153 -10.85 15.60 -2.66
C VAL A 153 -12.03 15.39 -3.62
N SER A 154 -11.76 15.14 -4.90
CA SER A 154 -12.79 14.86 -5.91
C SER A 154 -13.65 13.66 -5.51
N ASP A 155 -13.06 12.54 -5.09
CA ASP A 155 -13.80 11.35 -4.66
C ASP A 155 -14.67 11.64 -3.44
N THR A 156 -14.14 12.41 -2.48
CA THR A 156 -14.89 12.83 -1.29
C THR A 156 -16.10 13.67 -1.67
N LEU A 157 -15.95 14.60 -2.63
CA LEU A 157 -17.05 15.41 -3.14
C LEU A 157 -18.13 14.55 -3.83
N GLN A 158 -17.74 13.54 -4.61
CA GLN A 158 -18.69 12.60 -5.22
C GLN A 158 -19.49 11.84 -4.15
N LEU A 159 -18.83 11.32 -3.11
CA LEU A 159 -19.50 10.63 -2.02
C LEU A 159 -20.46 11.53 -1.24
N ILE A 160 -20.09 12.80 -1.00
CA ILE A 160 -20.95 13.80 -0.37
C ILE A 160 -22.18 14.09 -1.26
N TYR A 161 -21.98 14.26 -2.56
CA TYR A 161 -23.06 14.50 -3.51
C TYR A 161 -24.05 13.34 -3.54
N ASP A 162 -23.56 12.10 -3.61
CA ASP A 162 -24.39 10.89 -3.59
C ASP A 162 -25.16 10.73 -2.27
N ALA A 163 -24.53 11.07 -1.14
CA ALA A 163 -25.20 11.07 0.16
C ALA A 163 -26.31 12.12 0.23
N ALA A 164 -26.05 13.34 -0.27
CA ALA A 164 -27.04 14.42 -0.30
C ALA A 164 -28.25 14.06 -1.17
N LYS A 165 -28.03 13.46 -2.34
CA LYS A 165 -29.10 12.99 -3.24
C LYS A 165 -29.99 11.94 -2.56
N LYS A 166 -29.39 10.92 -1.96
CA LYS A 166 -30.12 9.87 -1.22
C LYS A 166 -30.91 10.44 -0.03
N GLY A 167 -30.41 11.50 0.60
CA GLY A 167 -31.11 12.20 1.68
C GLY A 167 -32.35 12.95 1.18
N ALA A 168 -32.23 13.68 0.06
CA ALA A 168 -33.33 14.42 -0.55
C ALA A 168 -34.45 13.50 -1.04
N GLU A 169 -34.12 12.36 -1.64
CA GLU A 169 -35.10 11.36 -2.08
C GLU A 169 -35.92 10.81 -0.91
N LYS A 170 -35.28 10.52 0.23
CA LYS A 170 -35.96 10.02 1.43
C LYS A 170 -36.85 11.06 2.12
N ALA A 171 -36.56 12.35 1.96
CA ALA A 171 -37.35 13.43 2.56
C ALA A 171 -38.59 13.80 1.72
N GLY A 172 -38.62 13.37 0.45
CA GLY A 172 -39.76 13.58 -0.46
C GLY A 172 -40.77 12.43 -0.51
N THR A 173 -40.47 11.29 0.13
CA THR A 173 -41.37 10.16 0.39
C THR A 173 -41.89 10.20 1.81
#